data_AF-A0A1F0MP88-F1
#
_entry.id   AF-A0A1F0MP88-F1
#
_cell.length_a   1.000
_cell.length_b   1.000
_cell.length_c   1.000
_cell.angle_alpha   90.00
_cell.angle_beta   90.00
_cell.angle_gamma   90.00
#
_symmetry.space_group_name_H-M   'P 1'
#
loop_
_entity.id
_entity.type
_entity.pdbx_description
1 polymer ?
#
loop_
_entity_poly.entity_id
_entity_poly.type
_entity_poly.pdbx_seq_one_letter_code
_entity_poly.pdbx_strand_id
1 'polypeptide(L)'
;MATPQYEADHDDSQPQGLTTRVTLPRVALALAELGYDPLDREDRLVIGLPGYILTCWMEPQLPASLHLDGQLRVPLPLAESSKLTRILNTYNGQSPGPVASYRVTDAGTLAVRMRAGTFISDGLSEDQLHNWLRTLIDATEHLVHELDRLFPEADIFAPLPEPLRAEQDYAQLSGKHPKWRHRAETPRRTWTPELDEFTYTDEDLAKQARLRPKWLTEQMLRDAVGGLGFVYGIREDNVLLLTINGMSISVESLIGQWVRVYGIWFTDLPSKEHATNLALLCNEANDRTLMEGCTVFSDAEHAIVVISSHLLIDAGVSPAQLFTFIQYANRYHMDMLDYISTQATGECCIDWPQEYPDDPPR
;
A
#
# COMPACT_ATOMS: atom_id res chain seq x y z
N MET A 1 -29.19 11.60 -2.00
CA MET A 1 -28.38 11.90 -0.79
C MET A 1 -27.43 13.00 -1.19
N ALA A 2 -27.41 14.10 -0.44
CA ALA A 2 -26.63 15.28 -0.79
C ALA A 2 -25.14 15.00 -0.63
N THR A 3 -24.37 15.24 -1.70
CA THR A 3 -22.91 15.25 -1.69
C THR A 3 -22.44 16.35 -0.74
N PRO A 4 -21.59 16.08 0.25
CA PRO A 4 -21.02 17.15 1.07
C PRO A 4 -20.13 18.01 0.16
N GLN A 5 -20.55 19.25 -0.06
CA GLN A 5 -19.74 20.29 -0.69
C GLN A 5 -18.68 20.71 0.34
N TYR A 6 -17.49 20.11 0.25
CA TYR A 6 -16.30 20.68 0.90
C TYR A 6 -15.71 21.70 -0.08
N GLU A 7 -15.94 22.98 0.17
CA GLU A 7 -15.17 24.07 -0.43
C GLU A 7 -13.74 23.98 0.11
N ALA A 8 -12.85 23.31 -0.62
CA ALA A 8 -11.42 23.43 -0.39
C ALA A 8 -10.94 24.69 -1.10
N ASP A 9 -10.42 25.66 -0.34
CA ASP A 9 -9.55 26.72 -0.84
C ASP A 9 -8.28 26.06 -1.45
N HIS A 10 -8.39 25.53 -2.67
CA HIS A 10 -7.23 25.11 -3.43
C HIS A 10 -6.54 26.37 -3.98
N ASP A 11 -5.32 26.62 -3.49
CA ASP A 11 -4.42 27.58 -4.11
C ASP A 11 -4.14 27.12 -5.56
N ASP A 12 -4.55 27.93 -6.54
CA ASP A 12 -4.32 27.69 -7.98
C ASP A 12 -2.83 27.71 -8.36
N SER A 13 -1.92 28.03 -7.41
CA SER A 13 -0.49 27.94 -7.62
C SER A 13 -0.04 26.48 -7.83
N GLN A 14 0.85 26.26 -8.80
CA GLN A 14 1.39 24.92 -9.07
C GLN A 14 2.20 24.43 -7.85
N PRO A 15 2.19 23.12 -7.55
CA PRO A 15 3.06 22.54 -6.54
C PRO A 15 4.51 22.95 -6.80
N GLN A 16 5.19 23.42 -5.75
CA GLN A 16 6.56 23.93 -5.86
C GLN A 16 7.58 22.84 -5.47
N GLY A 17 8.82 23.01 -5.90
CA GLY A 17 9.92 22.13 -5.50
C GLY A 17 10.41 21.15 -6.58
N LEU A 18 11.68 20.81 -6.48
CA LEU A 18 12.35 19.80 -7.31
C LEU A 18 12.16 18.45 -6.63
N THR A 19 11.95 17.38 -7.39
CA THR A 19 12.12 16.04 -6.82
C THR A 19 13.60 15.78 -6.60
N THR A 20 13.93 15.19 -5.46
CA THR A 20 15.28 14.74 -5.13
C THR A 20 15.24 13.30 -4.65
N ARG A 21 16.41 12.65 -4.68
CA ARG A 21 16.57 11.29 -4.15
C ARG A 21 16.05 11.21 -2.71
N VAL A 22 15.33 10.14 -2.42
CA VAL A 22 14.90 9.82 -1.05
C VAL A 22 15.99 8.97 -0.39
N THR A 23 16.31 9.29 0.86
CA THR A 23 17.28 8.56 1.70
C THR A 23 16.73 8.49 3.13
N LEU A 24 17.14 7.50 3.93
CA LEU A 24 16.71 7.42 5.33
C LEU A 24 17.09 8.66 6.15
N PRO A 25 18.29 9.26 6.01
CA PRO A 25 18.60 10.53 6.68
C PRO A 25 17.63 11.66 6.32
N ARG A 26 17.18 11.73 5.06
CA ARG A 26 16.18 12.72 4.63
C ARG A 26 14.81 12.43 5.23
N VAL A 27 14.40 11.16 5.29
CA VAL A 27 13.16 10.73 5.95
C VAL A 27 13.21 11.03 7.45
N ALA A 28 14.34 10.80 8.12
CA ALA A 28 14.54 11.11 9.53
C ALA A 28 14.40 12.60 9.82
N LEU A 29 14.96 13.46 8.96
CA LEU A 29 14.79 14.90 9.07
C LEU A 29 13.32 15.32 8.91
N ALA A 30 12.62 14.82 7.90
CA ALA A 30 11.21 15.11 7.69
C ALA A 30 10.34 14.65 8.87
N LEU A 31 10.66 13.49 9.47
CA LEU A 31 10.01 13.00 10.69
C LEU A 31 10.28 13.92 11.89
N ALA A 32 11.50 14.43 12.04
CA ALA A 32 11.85 15.39 13.09
C ALA A 32 11.11 16.72 12.94
N GLU A 33 10.93 17.20 11.71
CA GLU A 33 10.13 18.40 11.41
C GLU A 33 8.64 18.20 11.72
N LEU A 34 8.14 16.97 11.61
CA LEU A 34 6.79 16.58 12.05
C LEU A 34 6.69 16.34 13.57
N GLY A 35 7.79 16.47 14.33
CA GLY A 35 7.81 16.35 15.79
C GLY A 35 8.11 14.95 16.32
N TYR A 36 8.59 14.02 15.49
CA TYR A 36 9.00 12.68 15.90
C TYR A 36 10.52 12.59 16.08
N ASP A 37 10.97 11.78 17.04
CA ASP A 37 12.40 11.50 17.25
C ASP A 37 12.68 10.01 16.94
N PRO A 38 12.95 9.65 15.67
CA PRO A 38 13.10 8.26 15.28
C PRO A 38 14.41 7.67 15.81
N LEU A 39 14.33 6.43 16.31
CA LEU A 39 15.52 5.60 16.49
C LEU A 39 16.06 5.22 15.11
N ASP A 40 17.36 5.40 14.92
CA ASP A 40 18.03 5.21 13.64
C ASP A 40 18.88 3.94 13.61
N ARG A 41 18.81 3.23 12.48
CA ARG A 41 19.71 2.18 12.03
C ARG A 41 19.90 2.34 10.52
N GLU A 42 21.06 1.93 10.01
CA GLU A 42 21.44 2.02 8.59
C GLU A 42 20.34 1.60 7.59
N ASP A 43 19.51 0.61 7.95
CA ASP A 43 18.47 0.05 7.08
C ASP A 43 17.03 0.47 7.42
N ARG A 44 16.78 1.16 8.55
CA ARG A 44 15.43 1.56 8.97
C ARG A 44 15.39 2.62 10.07
N LEU A 45 14.25 3.29 10.17
CA LEU A 45 13.91 4.21 11.27
C LEU A 45 12.75 3.62 12.09
N VAL A 46 12.73 3.83 13.41
CA VAL A 46 11.65 3.35 14.30
C VAL A 46 11.11 4.48 15.16
N ILE A 47 9.79 4.64 15.19
CA ILE A 47 9.07 5.63 16.01
C ILE A 47 8.18 4.87 17.00
N GLY A 48 8.53 4.95 18.29
CA GLY A 48 7.76 4.34 19.36
C GLY A 48 6.60 5.22 19.84
N LEU A 49 5.36 4.84 19.53
CA LEU A 49 4.14 5.56 19.95
C LEU A 49 3.42 4.79 21.08
N PRO A 50 2.44 5.37 21.80
CA PRO A 50 1.85 4.71 22.97
C PRO A 50 1.18 3.35 22.68
N GLY A 51 0.34 3.24 21.65
CA GLY A 51 -0.40 2.00 21.31
C GLY A 51 0.21 1.17 20.18
N TYR A 52 1.15 1.74 19.43
CA TYR A 52 1.72 1.13 18.23
C TYR A 52 3.15 1.61 17.98
N ILE A 53 3.85 0.95 17.07
CA ILE A 53 5.21 1.29 16.65
C ILE A 53 5.21 1.46 15.15
N LEU A 54 5.80 2.54 14.66
CA LEU A 54 6.03 2.75 13.23
C LEU A 54 7.47 2.40 12.89
N THR A 55 7.66 1.73 11.76
CA THR A 55 8.99 1.49 11.18
C THR A 55 9.00 2.03 9.75
N CYS A 56 10.01 2.82 9.39
CA CYS A 56 10.23 3.27 8.02
C CYS A 56 11.47 2.58 7.45
N TRP A 57 11.41 2.11 6.20
CA TRP A 57 12.57 1.55 5.50
C TRP A 57 12.42 1.72 3.99
N MET A 58 13.51 1.52 3.25
CA MET A 58 13.51 1.56 1.79
C MET A 58 13.69 0.16 1.22
N GLU A 59 12.99 -0.14 0.13
CA GLU A 59 13.22 -1.33 -0.69
C GLU A 59 13.95 -0.90 -1.96
N PRO A 60 15.20 -1.38 -2.18
CA PRO A 60 15.94 -0.99 -3.38
C PRO A 60 15.54 -1.75 -4.64
N GLN A 61 14.71 -2.81 -4.63
CA GLN A 61 14.33 -3.44 -5.91
C GLN A 61 13.46 -2.52 -6.77
N LEU A 62 13.64 -2.59 -8.09
CA LEU A 62 12.85 -1.80 -9.03
C LEU A 62 11.36 -2.12 -8.94
N PRO A 63 10.47 -1.12 -8.84
CA PRO A 63 10.77 0.29 -8.61
C PRO A 63 11.10 0.49 -7.12
N ALA A 64 12.23 1.16 -6.84
CA ALA A 64 12.61 1.43 -5.46
C ALA A 64 11.48 2.17 -4.73
N SER A 65 11.21 1.78 -3.49
CA SER A 65 10.09 2.28 -2.69
C SER A 65 10.47 2.62 -1.26
N LEU A 66 9.74 3.58 -0.68
CA LEU A 66 9.75 3.90 0.74
C LEU A 66 8.52 3.26 1.38
N HIS A 67 8.69 2.66 2.56
CA HIS A 67 7.62 1.97 3.28
C HIS A 67 7.47 2.48 4.71
N LEU A 68 6.24 2.43 5.21
CA LEU A 68 5.85 2.64 6.59
C LEU A 68 5.09 1.39 7.08
N ASP A 69 5.54 0.74 8.16
CA ASP A 69 4.86 -0.38 8.85
C ASP A 69 4.49 0.05 10.25
N GLY A 70 3.20 0.11 10.54
CA GLY A 70 2.66 0.18 11.86
C GLY A 70 2.44 -1.21 12.43
N GLN A 71 2.84 -1.43 13.68
CA GLN A 71 2.53 -2.64 14.44
C GLN A 71 1.88 -2.25 15.77
N LEU A 72 0.74 -2.87 16.11
CA LEU A 72 0.18 -2.72 17.45
C LEU A 72 1.14 -3.27 18.51
N ARG A 73 1.23 -2.59 19.66
CA ARG A 73 2.02 -3.07 20.80
C ARG A 73 1.33 -4.23 21.52
N VAL A 74 0.02 -4.13 21.66
CA VAL A 74 -0.81 -5.14 22.32
C VAL A 74 -1.46 -6.01 21.24
N PRO A 75 -1.19 -7.33 21.22
CA PRO A 75 -1.86 -8.23 20.28
C PRO A 75 -3.31 -8.48 20.72
N LEU A 76 -4.18 -8.75 19.75
CA LEU A 76 -5.59 -9.03 20.00
C LEU A 76 -5.81 -10.53 20.31
N PRO A 77 -6.87 -10.91 21.06
CA PRO A 77 -7.20 -12.31 21.29
C PRO A 77 -7.57 -13.05 19.99
N LEU A 78 -7.17 -14.32 19.85
CA LEU A 78 -7.51 -15.14 18.68
C LEU A 78 -9.03 -15.28 18.44
N ALA A 79 -9.82 -15.24 19.51
CA ALA A 79 -11.28 -15.26 19.44
C ALA A 79 -11.87 -14.10 18.60
N GLU A 80 -11.13 -12.99 18.47
CA GLU A 80 -11.56 -11.81 17.71
C GLU A 80 -11.28 -11.91 16.21
N SER A 81 -10.62 -12.98 15.73
CA SER A 81 -10.16 -13.13 14.34
C SER A 81 -11.24 -12.89 13.29
N SER A 82 -12.44 -13.45 13.48
CA SER A 82 -13.55 -13.27 12.54
C SER A 82 -14.04 -11.82 12.48
N LYS A 83 -14.12 -11.16 13.64
CA LYS A 83 -14.54 -9.75 13.73
C LYS A 83 -13.46 -8.83 13.13
N LEU A 84 -12.19 -9.09 13.46
CA LEU A 84 -11.04 -8.37 12.93
C LEU A 84 -10.96 -8.49 11.40
N THR A 85 -11.09 -9.70 10.85
CA THR A 85 -11.10 -9.93 9.39
C THR A 85 -12.13 -9.03 8.69
N ARG A 86 -13.35 -8.97 9.21
CA ARG A 86 -14.41 -8.13 8.63
C ARG A 86 -14.09 -6.64 8.71
N ILE A 87 -13.54 -6.18 9.84
CA ILE A 87 -13.17 -4.79 10.05
C ILE A 87 -12.05 -4.40 9.08
N LEU A 88 -10.97 -5.17 9.01
CA LEU A 88 -9.83 -4.88 8.14
C LEU A 88 -10.21 -4.97 6.65
N ASN A 89 -11.01 -5.96 6.26
CA ASN A 89 -11.52 -6.05 4.89
C ASN A 89 -12.36 -4.83 4.51
N THR A 90 -13.22 -4.35 5.41
CA THR A 90 -14.01 -3.13 5.17
C THR A 90 -13.11 -1.90 5.07
N TYR A 91 -12.17 -1.74 6.00
CA TYR A 91 -11.24 -0.62 6.03
C TYR A 91 -10.37 -0.55 4.77
N ASN A 92 -9.72 -1.65 4.39
CA ASN A 92 -8.88 -1.72 3.19
C ASN A 92 -9.68 -1.47 1.89
N GLY A 93 -11.00 -1.71 1.91
CA GLY A 93 -11.86 -1.50 0.74
C GLY A 93 -12.22 -0.02 0.57
N GLN A 94 -12.32 0.70 1.69
CA GLN A 94 -12.87 2.05 1.77
C GLN A 94 -11.82 3.15 1.96
N SER A 95 -10.67 2.84 2.56
CA SER A 95 -9.65 3.82 2.90
C SER A 95 -8.45 3.76 1.95
N PRO A 96 -7.98 4.90 1.40
CA PRO A 96 -6.73 4.98 0.64
C PRO A 96 -5.47 5.01 1.52
N GLY A 97 -5.61 4.79 2.83
CA GLY A 97 -4.53 4.78 3.81
C GLY A 97 -3.69 3.50 3.81
N PRO A 98 -3.04 3.17 4.95
CA PRO A 98 -2.28 1.93 5.05
C PRO A 98 -3.17 0.70 4.85
N VAL A 99 -2.62 -0.34 4.24
CA VAL A 99 -3.23 -1.66 4.15
C VAL A 99 -3.06 -2.38 5.47
N ALA A 100 -4.18 -2.70 6.11
CA ALA A 100 -4.21 -3.42 7.37
C ALA A 100 -4.32 -4.92 7.17
N SER A 101 -3.61 -5.69 7.98
CA SER A 101 -3.65 -7.16 7.99
C SER A 101 -3.31 -7.67 9.37
N TYR A 102 -3.55 -8.95 9.62
CA TYR A 102 -3.12 -9.59 10.86
C TYR A 102 -2.53 -10.98 10.61
N ARG A 103 -1.69 -11.41 11.55
CA ARG A 103 -1.15 -12.77 11.63
C ARG A 103 -1.41 -13.40 12.98
N VAL A 104 -1.58 -14.71 13.01
CA VAL A 104 -1.57 -15.48 14.25
C VAL A 104 -0.13 -15.61 14.75
N THR A 105 0.11 -15.33 16.02
CA THR A 105 1.42 -15.48 16.66
C THR A 105 1.55 -16.85 17.29
N ASP A 106 2.79 -17.26 17.60
CA ASP A 106 3.06 -18.52 18.30
C ASP A 106 2.42 -18.59 19.70
N ALA A 107 2.09 -17.42 20.27
CA ALA A 107 1.38 -17.30 21.55
C ALA A 107 -0.14 -17.48 21.42
N GLY A 108 -0.67 -17.76 20.22
CA GLY A 108 -2.11 -17.87 19.98
C GLY A 108 -2.84 -16.53 20.08
N THR A 109 -2.18 -15.44 19.70
CA THR A 109 -2.77 -14.08 19.63
C THR A 109 -2.70 -13.55 18.19
N LEU A 110 -3.34 -12.41 17.93
CA LEU A 110 -3.38 -11.76 16.64
C LEU A 110 -2.49 -10.51 16.67
N ALA A 111 -1.43 -10.50 15.86
CA ALA A 111 -0.63 -9.31 15.65
C ALA A 111 -1.17 -8.54 14.44
N VAL A 112 -1.64 -7.31 14.67
CA VAL A 112 -2.14 -6.42 13.61
C VAL A 112 -1.02 -5.55 13.09
N ARG A 113 -0.98 -5.39 11.76
CA ARG A 113 -0.04 -4.56 11.04
C ARG A 113 -0.72 -3.68 10.01
N MET A 114 -0.14 -2.52 9.77
CA MET A 114 -0.65 -1.48 8.86
C MET A 114 0.50 -1.02 7.98
N ARG A 115 0.41 -1.23 6.67
CA ARG A 115 1.51 -0.87 5.77
C ARG A 115 1.10 0.09 4.69
N ALA A 116 2.01 0.98 4.37
CA ALA A 116 1.91 1.79 3.19
C ALA A 116 3.27 1.89 2.53
N GLY A 117 3.27 2.19 1.23
CA GLY A 117 4.49 2.51 0.52
C GLY A 117 4.25 3.53 -0.58
N THR A 118 5.35 4.05 -1.13
CA THR A 118 5.36 4.89 -2.31
C THR A 118 6.63 4.64 -3.11
N PHE A 119 6.56 4.77 -4.43
CA PHE A 119 7.72 4.62 -5.30
C PHE A 119 8.59 5.87 -5.24
N ILE A 120 9.90 5.68 -5.07
CA ILE A 120 10.92 6.72 -4.94
C ILE A 120 11.96 6.68 -6.07
N SER A 121 11.77 5.81 -7.06
CA SER A 121 12.66 5.70 -8.23
C SER A 121 12.83 7.04 -8.96
N ASP A 122 11.75 7.82 -9.07
CA ASP A 122 11.74 9.16 -9.66
C ASP A 122 11.92 10.30 -8.62
N GLY A 123 12.26 9.96 -7.38
CA GLY A 123 12.44 10.91 -6.27
C GLY A 123 11.13 11.49 -5.76
N LEU A 124 11.21 12.29 -4.70
CA LEU A 124 10.09 13.04 -4.13
C LEU A 124 10.52 14.48 -3.84
N SER A 125 9.63 15.47 -4.01
CA SER A 125 9.86 16.81 -3.45
C SER A 125 9.75 16.79 -1.92
N GLU A 126 10.16 17.87 -1.26
CA GLU A 126 9.98 18.01 0.19
C GLU A 126 8.50 17.94 0.57
N ASP A 127 7.65 18.68 -0.14
CA ASP A 127 6.20 18.68 0.12
C ASP A 127 5.59 17.29 -0.09
N GLN A 128 6.01 16.56 -1.14
CA GLN A 128 5.54 15.18 -1.36
C GLN A 128 5.94 14.25 -0.22
N LEU A 129 7.19 14.33 0.28
CA LEU A 129 7.67 13.49 1.38
C LEU A 129 6.95 13.79 2.69
N HIS A 130 6.84 15.07 3.06
CA HIS A 130 6.16 15.50 4.29
C HIS A 130 4.69 15.13 4.25
N ASN A 131 4.02 15.36 3.13
CA ASN A 131 2.61 15.05 3.00
C ASN A 131 2.38 13.53 3.07
N TRP A 132 3.20 12.74 2.38
CA TRP A 132 3.11 11.28 2.45
C TRP A 132 3.29 10.74 3.88
N LEU A 133 4.30 11.22 4.61
CA LEU A 133 4.53 10.83 6.00
C LEU A 133 3.35 11.22 6.90
N ARG A 134 2.96 12.51 6.88
CA ARG A 134 1.87 13.02 7.71
C ARG A 134 0.55 12.27 7.44
N THR A 135 0.13 12.19 6.18
CA THR A 135 -1.14 11.56 5.81
C THR A 135 -1.20 10.09 6.24
N LEU A 136 -0.11 9.34 6.09
CA LEU A 136 -0.10 7.92 6.44
C LEU A 136 0.04 7.69 7.95
N ILE A 137 0.78 8.53 8.66
CA ILE A 137 0.83 8.49 10.12
C ILE A 137 -0.55 8.79 10.70
N ASP A 138 -1.21 9.85 10.23
CA ASP A 138 -2.57 10.22 10.66
C ASP A 138 -3.58 9.11 10.34
N ALA A 139 -3.51 8.51 9.15
CA ALA A 139 -4.39 7.41 8.77
C ALA A 139 -4.13 6.13 9.59
N THR A 140 -2.88 5.87 9.96
CA THR A 140 -2.52 4.76 10.86
C THR A 140 -3.07 5.02 12.26
N GLU A 141 -2.85 6.22 12.81
CA GLU A 141 -3.37 6.64 14.11
C GLU A 141 -4.89 6.49 14.18
N HIS A 142 -5.59 6.97 13.15
CA HIS A 142 -7.05 6.86 13.06
C HIS A 142 -7.52 5.40 13.11
N LEU A 143 -6.87 4.50 12.35
CA LEU A 143 -7.21 3.08 12.39
C LEU A 143 -6.94 2.48 13.78
N VAL A 144 -5.81 2.81 14.42
CA VAL A 144 -5.48 2.28 15.75
C VAL A 144 -6.52 2.72 16.78
N HIS A 145 -6.95 3.98 16.76
CA HIS A 145 -8.03 4.46 17.63
C HIS A 145 -9.37 3.77 17.35
N GLU A 146 -9.68 3.50 16.09
CA GLU A 146 -10.88 2.76 15.74
C GLU A 146 -10.81 1.30 16.21
N LEU A 147 -9.65 0.66 16.11
CA LEU A 147 -9.42 -0.69 16.66
C LEU A 147 -9.58 -0.70 18.18
N ASP A 148 -9.02 0.27 18.91
CA ASP A 148 -9.17 0.38 20.36
C ASP A 148 -10.66 0.50 20.76
N ARG A 149 -11.40 1.34 20.05
CA ARG A 149 -12.85 1.51 20.22
C ARG A 149 -13.63 0.22 19.96
N LEU A 150 -13.22 -0.56 18.96
CA LEU A 150 -13.89 -1.80 18.57
C LEU A 150 -13.47 -3.00 19.43
N PHE A 151 -12.30 -2.94 20.08
CA PHE A 151 -11.74 -4.00 20.93
C PHE A 151 -11.33 -3.43 22.31
N PRO A 152 -12.27 -2.93 23.12
CA PRO A 152 -11.96 -2.23 24.37
C PRO A 152 -11.27 -3.12 25.42
N GLU A 153 -11.46 -4.44 25.35
CA GLU A 153 -10.78 -5.39 26.25
C GLU A 153 -9.28 -5.54 25.95
N ALA A 154 -8.84 -5.17 24.75
CA ALA A 154 -7.42 -5.17 24.39
C ALA A 154 -6.65 -4.00 25.03
N ASP A 155 -7.36 -2.91 25.37
CA ASP A 155 -6.80 -1.70 25.98
C ASP A 155 -5.50 -1.26 25.29
N ILE A 156 -5.60 -0.94 23.99
CA ILE A 156 -4.43 -0.76 23.10
C ILE A 156 -3.53 0.38 23.62
N PHE A 157 -4.14 1.39 24.23
CA PHE A 157 -3.45 2.56 24.79
C PHE A 157 -3.14 2.43 26.28
N ALA A 158 -3.30 1.24 26.88
CA ALA A 158 -2.88 0.98 28.24
C ALA A 158 -1.41 1.41 28.43
N PRO A 159 -1.08 2.17 29.48
CA PRO A 159 0.29 2.59 29.73
C PRO A 159 1.16 1.36 30.02
N LEU A 160 2.00 0.98 29.06
CA LEU A 160 3.00 -0.06 29.24
C LEU A 160 4.19 0.47 30.05
N PRO A 161 4.81 -0.35 30.93
CA PRO A 161 6.03 0.01 31.62
C PRO A 161 7.11 0.49 30.64
N GLU A 162 7.81 1.57 30.97
CA GLU A 162 8.84 2.17 30.11
C GLU A 162 9.90 1.16 29.64
N PRO A 163 10.43 0.25 30.49
CA PRO A 163 11.38 -0.76 30.02
C PRO A 163 10.80 -1.69 28.95
N LEU A 164 9.53 -2.07 29.09
CA LEU A 164 8.85 -2.94 28.12
C LEU A 164 8.61 -2.20 26.79
N ARG A 165 8.23 -0.91 26.84
CA ARG A 165 8.09 -0.09 25.63
C ARG A 165 9.41 0.04 24.88
N ALA A 166 10.48 0.38 25.61
CA ALA A 166 11.82 0.51 25.03
C ALA A 166 12.32 -0.81 24.44
N GLU A 167 12.06 -1.94 25.12
CA GLU A 167 12.37 -3.27 24.60
C GLU A 167 11.64 -3.56 23.29
N GLN A 168 10.34 -3.26 23.21
CA GLN A 168 9.56 -3.44 21.99
C GLN A 168 10.08 -2.56 20.84
N ASP A 169 10.39 -1.29 21.10
CA ASP A 169 10.92 -0.37 20.10
C ASP A 169 12.29 -0.85 19.59
N TYR A 170 13.16 -1.26 20.51
CA TYR A 170 14.47 -1.82 20.19
C TYR A 170 14.36 -3.15 19.43
N ALA A 171 13.36 -3.98 19.71
CA ALA A 171 13.11 -5.21 18.96
C ALA A 171 12.72 -4.92 17.50
N GLN A 172 11.98 -3.84 17.24
CA GLN A 172 11.69 -3.38 15.88
C GLN A 172 12.94 -2.83 15.17
N LEU A 173 13.84 -2.17 15.91
CA LEU A 173 15.08 -1.65 15.36
C LEU A 173 16.12 -2.75 15.06
N SER A 174 16.32 -3.65 16.03
CA SER A 174 17.40 -4.64 16.03
C SER A 174 17.03 -5.98 15.37
N GLY A 175 15.74 -6.35 15.40
CA GLY A 175 15.24 -7.65 14.94
C GLY A 175 15.22 -7.83 13.41
N LYS A 176 14.63 -8.95 12.97
CA LYS A 176 14.46 -9.32 11.55
C LYS A 176 14.00 -8.12 10.72
N HIS A 177 14.55 -7.91 9.53
CA HIS A 177 14.19 -6.76 8.70
C HIS A 177 12.69 -6.74 8.38
N PRO A 178 12.00 -5.56 8.40
CA PRO A 178 10.56 -5.46 8.14
C PRO A 178 10.13 -6.26 6.92
N LYS A 179 10.77 -6.07 5.77
CA LYS A 179 10.60 -6.87 4.53
C LYS A 179 10.42 -8.38 4.77
N TRP A 180 11.21 -8.97 5.66
CA TRP A 180 11.22 -10.41 5.91
C TRP A 180 10.33 -10.84 7.08
N ARG A 181 9.79 -9.91 7.86
CA ARG A 181 8.84 -10.22 8.95
C ARG A 181 7.51 -10.76 8.42
N HIS A 182 7.20 -10.38 7.18
CA HIS A 182 5.94 -10.57 6.48
C HIS A 182 5.94 -11.75 5.50
N ARG A 183 7.12 -12.16 5.02
CA ARG A 183 7.23 -13.33 4.14
C ARG A 183 7.26 -14.58 5.01
N ALA A 184 6.25 -15.44 4.83
CA ALA A 184 6.26 -16.77 5.42
C ALA A 184 7.59 -17.47 5.09
N GLU A 185 8.13 -18.25 6.02
CA GLU A 185 9.38 -19.02 5.83
C GLU A 185 9.22 -20.14 4.77
N THR A 186 8.02 -20.30 4.21
CA THR A 186 7.73 -21.28 3.17
C THR A 186 8.16 -20.76 1.79
N PRO A 187 9.01 -21.51 1.06
CA PRO A 187 9.32 -21.20 -0.32
C PRO A 187 8.12 -21.61 -1.18
N ARG A 188 7.16 -20.70 -1.35
CA ARG A 188 6.10 -20.84 -2.36
C ARG A 188 6.10 -19.56 -3.16
N ARG A 189 6.46 -19.69 -4.45
CA ARG A 189 6.65 -18.64 -5.47
C ARG A 189 7.04 -17.28 -4.89
N THR A 190 8.30 -16.89 -5.09
CA THR A 190 8.70 -15.48 -5.07
C THR A 190 7.75 -14.75 -6.01
N TRP A 191 6.72 -14.17 -5.41
CA TRP A 191 5.62 -13.51 -6.10
C TRP A 191 6.01 -12.10 -6.54
N THR A 192 7.12 -11.62 -5.98
CA THR A 192 7.88 -10.51 -6.54
C THR A 192 8.77 -11.11 -7.63
N PRO A 193 8.74 -10.58 -8.86
CA PRO A 193 9.76 -10.91 -9.85
C PRO A 193 11.15 -10.71 -9.21
N GLU A 194 12.15 -11.47 -9.64
CA GLU A 194 13.55 -11.12 -9.35
C GLU A 194 13.87 -9.80 -10.05
N LEU A 195 13.44 -8.71 -9.43
CA LEU A 195 13.64 -7.35 -9.92
C LEU A 195 15.04 -6.93 -9.55
N ASP A 196 15.74 -6.33 -10.51
CA ASP A 196 17.09 -5.83 -10.30
C ASP A 196 17.13 -4.84 -9.14
N GLU A 197 18.22 -4.89 -8.38
CA GLU A 197 18.48 -3.88 -7.37
C GLU A 197 18.68 -2.52 -8.05
N PHE A 198 17.82 -1.57 -7.72
CA PHE A 198 17.87 -0.23 -8.23
C PHE A 198 19.01 0.54 -7.60
N THR A 199 20.02 0.83 -8.41
CA THR A 199 21.09 1.75 -8.05
C THR A 199 20.95 3.01 -8.87
N TYR A 200 20.86 4.16 -8.21
CA TYR A 200 20.83 5.46 -8.87
C TYR A 200 22.08 5.66 -9.73
N THR A 201 21.89 5.88 -11.02
CA THR A 201 22.94 6.39 -11.91
C THR A 201 22.97 7.92 -11.89
N ASP A 202 24.07 8.52 -12.37
CA ASP A 202 24.14 9.98 -12.56
C ASP A 202 23.04 10.50 -13.50
N GLU A 203 22.63 9.68 -14.48
CA GLU A 203 21.52 10.00 -15.38
C GLU A 203 20.17 10.03 -14.65
N ASP A 204 19.92 9.05 -13.77
CA ASP A 204 18.70 9.02 -12.93
C ASP A 204 18.63 10.26 -12.04
N LEU A 205 19.73 10.61 -11.37
CA LEU A 205 19.78 11.80 -10.52
C LEU A 205 19.57 13.09 -11.33
N ALA A 206 20.14 13.17 -12.53
CA ALA A 206 19.93 14.29 -13.44
C ALA A 206 18.47 14.37 -13.96
N LYS A 207 17.84 13.21 -14.21
CA LYS A 207 16.41 13.11 -14.57
C LYS A 207 15.55 13.64 -13.42
N GLN A 208 15.76 13.14 -12.21
CA GLN A 208 15.02 13.56 -11.01
C GLN A 208 15.12 15.06 -10.78
N ALA A 209 16.32 15.64 -10.86
CA ALA A 209 16.52 17.07 -10.63
C ALA A 209 15.72 17.96 -11.62
N ARG A 210 15.23 17.40 -12.73
CA ARG A 210 14.40 18.09 -13.73
C ARG A 210 12.90 17.84 -13.57
N LEU A 211 12.49 16.82 -12.81
CA LEU A 211 11.08 16.56 -12.58
C LEU A 211 10.49 17.62 -11.64
N ARG A 212 9.26 18.02 -11.96
CA ARG A 212 8.47 18.99 -11.19
C ARG A 212 7.12 18.34 -10.95
N PRO A 213 6.72 18.13 -9.69
CA PRO A 213 5.35 17.79 -9.37
C PRO A 213 4.40 18.84 -9.94
N LYS A 214 3.27 18.41 -10.49
CA LYS A 214 2.21 19.26 -11.02
C LYS A 214 0.87 18.77 -10.51
N TRP A 215 -0.12 19.64 -10.51
CA TRP A 215 -1.50 19.20 -10.31
C TRP A 215 -1.87 18.17 -11.37
N LEU A 216 -2.54 17.10 -10.92
CA LEU A 216 -2.97 16.05 -11.83
C LEU A 216 -3.93 16.64 -12.86
N THR A 217 -3.67 16.35 -14.14
CA THR A 217 -4.58 16.67 -15.22
C THR A 217 -5.07 15.40 -15.89
N GLU A 218 -6.24 15.48 -16.52
CA GLU A 218 -6.77 14.37 -17.31
C GLU A 218 -5.79 13.92 -18.42
N GLN A 219 -5.09 14.88 -19.06
CA GLN A 219 -4.09 14.57 -20.08
C GLN A 219 -2.93 13.76 -19.51
N MET A 220 -2.45 14.08 -18.29
CA MET A 220 -1.40 13.30 -17.64
C MET A 220 -1.82 11.86 -17.37
N LEU A 221 -3.06 11.64 -16.93
CA LEU A 221 -3.62 10.28 -16.79
C LEU A 221 -3.69 9.56 -18.13
N ARG A 222 -4.20 10.23 -19.18
CA ARG A 222 -4.29 9.67 -20.53
C ARG A 222 -2.94 9.31 -21.11
N ASP A 223 -1.92 10.15 -20.91
CA ASP A 223 -0.56 9.88 -21.40
C ASP A 223 0.06 8.70 -20.65
N ALA A 224 -0.11 8.65 -19.32
CA ALA A 224 0.42 7.58 -18.49
C ALA A 224 -0.23 6.21 -18.82
N VAL A 225 -1.54 6.19 -19.05
CA VAL A 225 -2.25 4.97 -19.48
C VAL A 225 -1.99 4.65 -20.96
N GLY A 226 -2.00 5.66 -21.83
CA GLY A 226 -1.81 5.50 -23.27
C GLY A 226 -0.43 4.93 -23.62
N GLY A 227 0.59 5.25 -22.82
CA GLY A 227 1.91 4.64 -22.90
C GLY A 227 1.93 3.12 -22.69
N LEU A 228 0.84 2.53 -22.18
CA LEU A 228 0.70 1.09 -21.96
C LEU A 228 -0.08 0.38 -23.10
N GLY A 229 -0.59 1.12 -24.10
CA GLY A 229 -1.11 0.56 -25.35
C GLY A 229 -2.58 0.09 -25.35
N PHE A 230 -3.44 0.67 -24.51
CA PHE A 230 -4.80 0.13 -24.23
C PHE A 230 -5.98 0.92 -24.81
N VAL A 231 -7.13 0.24 -24.96
CA VAL A 231 -8.45 0.81 -25.35
C VAL A 231 -9.21 1.26 -24.09
N TYR A 232 -9.59 2.53 -24.00
CA TYR A 232 -10.32 3.08 -22.84
C TYR A 232 -11.70 3.64 -23.21
N GLY A 233 -12.62 3.57 -22.24
CA GLY A 233 -13.85 4.36 -22.21
C GLY A 233 -13.81 5.31 -21.02
N ILE A 234 -14.14 6.59 -21.24
CA ILE A 234 -14.26 7.58 -20.16
C ILE A 234 -15.73 7.71 -19.82
N ARG A 235 -16.05 7.54 -18.53
CA ARG A 235 -17.36 7.92 -17.99
C ARG A 235 -17.30 9.32 -17.40
N GLU A 236 -18.48 9.93 -17.20
CA GLU A 236 -18.67 11.34 -16.80
C GLU A 236 -18.03 11.75 -15.45
N ASP A 237 -17.39 10.82 -14.72
CA ASP A 237 -16.85 11.00 -13.36
C ASP A 237 -15.31 10.90 -13.23
N ASN A 238 -14.53 11.21 -14.28
CA ASN A 238 -13.06 11.06 -14.30
C ASN A 238 -12.54 9.63 -14.04
N VAL A 239 -13.39 8.63 -14.26
CA VAL A 239 -13.03 7.21 -14.15
C VAL A 239 -12.58 6.70 -15.51
N LEU A 240 -11.31 6.27 -15.59
CA LEU A 240 -10.77 5.57 -16.75
C LEU A 240 -10.91 4.07 -16.54
N LEU A 241 -11.73 3.41 -17.36
CA LEU A 241 -11.86 1.95 -17.32
C LEU A 241 -11.15 1.31 -18.52
N LEU A 242 -10.32 0.33 -18.22
CA LEU A 242 -9.50 -0.44 -19.13
C LEU A 242 -9.74 -1.92 -18.86
N THR A 243 -9.59 -2.78 -19.87
CA THR A 243 -9.58 -4.24 -19.65
C THR A 243 -8.28 -4.82 -20.17
N ILE A 244 -7.55 -5.55 -19.32
CA ILE A 244 -6.22 -6.11 -19.62
C ILE A 244 -6.15 -7.55 -19.10
N ASN A 245 -5.79 -8.50 -19.97
CA ASN A 245 -5.60 -9.92 -19.61
C ASN A 245 -6.77 -10.52 -18.80
N GLY A 246 -8.00 -10.12 -19.11
CA GLY A 246 -9.22 -10.55 -18.41
C GLY A 246 -9.63 -9.71 -17.19
N MET A 247 -8.85 -8.71 -16.79
CA MET A 247 -9.13 -7.84 -15.64
C MET A 247 -9.69 -6.48 -16.05
N SER A 248 -10.61 -5.93 -15.27
CA SER A 248 -10.97 -4.51 -15.34
C SER A 248 -10.03 -3.69 -14.47
N ILE A 249 -9.33 -2.74 -15.09
CA ILE A 249 -8.50 -1.75 -14.41
C ILE A 249 -9.24 -0.42 -14.45
N SER A 250 -9.55 0.09 -13.27
CA SER A 250 -10.13 1.42 -13.10
C SER A 250 -9.05 2.34 -12.54
N VAL A 251 -8.93 3.54 -13.11
CA VAL A 251 -8.17 4.63 -12.51
C VAL A 251 -9.15 5.70 -12.08
N GLU A 252 -9.21 5.93 -10.77
CA GLU A 252 -10.10 6.92 -10.17
C GLU A 252 -9.26 8.00 -9.50
N SER A 253 -9.60 9.26 -9.77
CA SER A 253 -9.19 10.35 -8.89
C SER A 253 -10.26 10.50 -7.81
N LEU A 254 -9.93 10.05 -6.60
CA LEU A 254 -10.71 10.37 -5.42
C LEU A 254 -10.36 11.82 -5.04
N ILE A 255 -11.24 12.74 -5.45
CA ILE A 255 -11.26 14.18 -5.12
C ILE A 255 -9.88 14.74 -4.74
N GLY A 256 -9.06 15.11 -5.73
CA GLY A 256 -7.86 15.94 -5.56
C GLY A 256 -6.67 15.35 -4.79
N GLN A 257 -6.83 14.25 -4.05
CA GLN A 257 -5.82 13.79 -3.09
C GLN A 257 -5.14 12.48 -3.49
N TRP A 258 -5.84 11.56 -4.15
CA TRP A 258 -5.29 10.25 -4.51
C TRP A 258 -5.58 9.88 -5.96
N VAL A 259 -4.60 9.20 -6.57
CA VAL A 259 -4.84 8.34 -7.74
C VAL A 259 -4.95 6.91 -7.25
N ARG A 260 -6.05 6.24 -7.58
CA ARG A 260 -6.27 4.84 -7.26
C ARG A 260 -6.29 4.00 -8.52
N VAL A 261 -5.52 2.91 -8.53
CA VAL A 261 -5.58 1.87 -9.56
C VAL A 261 -6.25 0.66 -8.94
N TYR A 262 -7.17 0.04 -9.68
CA TYR A 262 -7.85 -1.18 -9.26
C TYR A 262 -7.52 -2.36 -10.16
N GLY A 263 -7.45 -3.56 -9.58
CA GLY A 263 -7.61 -4.83 -10.28
C GLY A 263 -8.84 -5.55 -9.73
N ILE A 264 -9.76 -5.97 -10.61
CA ILE A 264 -11.01 -6.61 -10.19
C ILE A 264 -11.10 -8.02 -10.77
N TRP A 265 -11.34 -9.00 -9.90
CA TRP A 265 -11.73 -10.34 -10.28
C TRP A 265 -13.19 -10.59 -9.88
N PHE A 266 -14.06 -10.59 -10.89
CA PHE A 266 -15.44 -11.06 -10.76
C PHE A 266 -15.41 -12.59 -10.73
N THR A 267 -15.61 -13.17 -9.54
CA THR A 267 -15.49 -14.62 -9.37
C THR A 267 -16.81 -15.30 -9.69
N ASP A 268 -16.76 -16.58 -10.10
CA ASP A 268 -17.96 -17.43 -10.17
C ASP A 268 -18.31 -18.05 -8.81
N LEU A 269 -17.57 -17.72 -7.75
CA LEU A 269 -17.72 -18.33 -6.43
C LEU A 269 -18.94 -17.77 -5.68
N PRO A 270 -19.86 -18.62 -5.19
CA PRO A 270 -21.00 -18.16 -4.42
C PRO A 270 -20.60 -17.38 -3.16
N SER A 271 -21.09 -16.15 -3.07
CA SER A 271 -20.76 -15.20 -2.00
C SER A 271 -20.98 -15.78 -0.60
N LYS A 272 -22.12 -16.45 -0.38
CA LYS A 272 -22.51 -17.04 0.92
C LYS A 272 -21.55 -18.11 1.41
N GLU A 273 -20.89 -18.83 0.51
CA GLU A 273 -20.05 -19.98 0.84
C GLU A 273 -18.57 -19.60 0.88
N HIS A 274 -18.15 -18.65 0.05
CA HIS A 274 -16.73 -18.37 -0.18
C HIS A 274 -16.24 -17.01 0.31
N ALA A 275 -17.12 -16.04 0.59
CA ALA A 275 -16.67 -14.67 0.93
C ALA A 275 -15.77 -14.64 2.19
N THR A 276 -16.08 -15.41 3.23
CA THR A 276 -15.23 -15.45 4.43
C THR A 276 -13.86 -16.06 4.16
N ASN A 277 -13.80 -17.15 3.38
CA ASN A 277 -12.52 -17.78 3.04
C ASN A 277 -11.68 -16.88 2.14
N LEU A 278 -12.31 -16.21 1.17
CA LEU A 278 -11.66 -15.20 0.35
C LEU A 278 -11.18 -14.02 1.18
N ALA A 279 -11.95 -13.53 2.15
CA ALA A 279 -11.50 -12.46 3.05
C ALA A 279 -10.26 -12.85 3.87
N LEU A 280 -10.18 -14.10 4.33
CA LEU A 280 -9.00 -14.63 5.02
C LEU A 280 -7.78 -14.72 4.08
N LEU A 281 -8.00 -15.17 2.85
CA LEU A 281 -6.95 -15.22 1.82
C LEU A 281 -6.48 -13.82 1.42
N CYS A 282 -7.40 -12.85 1.31
CA CYS A 282 -7.07 -11.44 1.12
C CYS A 282 -6.26 -10.90 2.30
N ASN A 283 -6.59 -11.24 3.54
CA ASN A 283 -5.80 -10.85 4.71
C ASN A 283 -4.37 -11.42 4.66
N GLU A 284 -4.21 -12.70 4.28
CA GLU A 284 -2.90 -13.32 4.09
C GLU A 284 -2.12 -12.66 2.94
N ALA A 285 -2.77 -12.39 1.82
CA ALA A 285 -2.16 -11.73 0.68
C ALA A 285 -1.73 -10.31 1.05
N ASN A 286 -2.59 -9.57 1.77
CA ASN A 286 -2.25 -8.28 2.37
C ASN A 286 -1.03 -8.43 3.26
N ASP A 287 -0.97 -9.41 4.18
CA ASP A 287 0.21 -9.68 5.03
C ASP A 287 1.52 -9.85 4.23
N ARG A 288 1.46 -10.16 2.93
CA ARG A 288 2.65 -10.41 2.08
C ARG A 288 2.98 -9.29 1.11
N THR A 289 2.07 -8.35 0.86
CA THR A 289 2.29 -7.21 -0.04
C THR A 289 3.03 -6.07 0.66
N LEU A 290 3.58 -5.16 -0.13
CA LEU A 290 4.24 -3.97 0.40
C LEU A 290 3.41 -2.70 0.23
N MET A 291 2.52 -2.65 -0.78
CA MET A 291 1.80 -1.44 -1.16
C MET A 291 0.34 -1.68 -1.57
N GLU A 292 -0.01 -2.90 -1.96
CA GLU A 292 -1.33 -3.28 -2.49
C GLU A 292 -2.26 -3.71 -1.36
N GLY A 293 -3.49 -3.21 -1.40
CA GLY A 293 -4.59 -3.66 -0.56
C GLY A 293 -5.57 -4.50 -1.33
N CYS A 294 -5.87 -5.70 -0.83
CA CYS A 294 -6.85 -6.61 -1.40
C CYS A 294 -8.00 -6.85 -0.44
N THR A 295 -9.21 -6.86 -1.00
CA THR A 295 -10.46 -7.04 -0.27
C THR A 295 -11.42 -7.90 -1.05
N VAL A 296 -12.41 -8.45 -0.35
CA VAL A 296 -13.55 -9.12 -0.96
C VAL A 296 -14.81 -8.29 -0.74
N PHE A 297 -15.58 -8.13 -1.80
CA PHE A 297 -16.94 -7.64 -1.78
C PHE A 297 -17.87 -8.81 -2.04
N SER A 298 -18.98 -8.82 -1.35
CA SER A 298 -20.06 -9.76 -1.57
C SER A 298 -21.15 -9.03 -2.33
N ASP A 299 -21.42 -9.41 -3.59
CA ASP A 299 -22.71 -9.13 -4.17
C ASP A 299 -23.73 -10.20 -3.71
N ALA A 300 -24.99 -10.10 -4.16
CA ALA A 300 -26.05 -11.00 -3.73
C ALA A 300 -25.82 -12.47 -4.13
N GLU A 301 -25.01 -12.73 -5.16
CA GLU A 301 -24.82 -14.04 -5.79
C GLU A 301 -23.34 -14.48 -5.70
N HIS A 302 -22.40 -13.61 -6.04
CA HIS A 302 -20.98 -13.90 -6.20
C HIS A 302 -20.07 -13.06 -5.31
N ALA A 303 -18.91 -13.64 -4.98
CA ALA A 303 -17.82 -12.89 -4.38
C ALA A 303 -17.04 -12.13 -5.46
N ILE A 304 -16.57 -10.93 -5.14
CA ILE A 304 -15.75 -10.09 -6.01
C ILE A 304 -14.48 -9.77 -5.24
N VAL A 305 -13.32 -10.10 -5.81
CA VAL A 305 -12.03 -9.70 -5.23
C VAL A 305 -11.58 -8.40 -5.88
N VAL A 306 -11.21 -7.43 -5.06
CA VAL A 306 -10.74 -6.12 -5.50
C VAL A 306 -9.37 -5.86 -4.90
N ILE A 307 -8.42 -5.54 -5.77
CA ILE A 307 -7.08 -5.11 -5.41
C ILE A 307 -6.98 -3.63 -5.72
N SER A 308 -6.34 -2.87 -4.84
CA SER A 308 -6.13 -1.45 -5.03
C SER A 308 -4.74 -1.02 -4.59
N SER A 309 -4.18 -0.07 -5.34
CA SER A 309 -3.00 0.69 -4.96
C SER A 309 -3.32 2.17 -5.03
N HIS A 310 -2.70 2.95 -4.14
CA HIS A 310 -2.97 4.37 -3.98
C HIS A 310 -1.68 5.18 -4.11
N LEU A 311 -1.76 6.28 -4.85
CA LEU A 311 -0.70 7.29 -4.95
C LEU A 311 -1.24 8.62 -4.43
N LEU A 312 -0.59 9.17 -3.42
CA LEU A 312 -0.91 10.49 -2.88
C LEU A 312 -0.43 11.57 -3.87
N ILE A 313 -1.33 12.47 -4.27
CA ILE A 313 -1.09 13.53 -5.26
C ILE A 313 -1.38 14.94 -4.73
N ASP A 314 -1.69 15.05 -3.44
CA ASP A 314 -2.07 16.31 -2.78
C ASP A 314 -0.92 17.34 -2.75
N ALA A 315 0.34 16.90 -2.89
CA ALA A 315 1.52 17.75 -3.13
C ALA A 315 1.98 17.74 -4.60
N GLY A 316 1.09 17.40 -5.52
CA GLY A 316 1.38 17.21 -6.94
C GLY A 316 2.04 15.88 -7.29
N VAL A 317 2.11 15.61 -8.59
CA VAL A 317 2.75 14.43 -9.16
C VAL A 317 3.41 14.78 -10.48
N SER A 318 4.58 14.20 -10.77
CA SER A 318 5.19 14.32 -12.11
C SER A 318 4.68 13.23 -13.05
N PRO A 319 4.66 13.45 -14.38
CA PRO A 319 4.27 12.42 -15.34
C PRO A 319 5.07 11.11 -15.21
N ALA A 320 6.36 11.20 -14.87
CA ALA A 320 7.21 10.03 -14.66
C ALA A 320 6.77 9.22 -13.42
N GLN A 321 6.57 9.88 -12.28
CA GLN A 321 6.06 9.24 -11.06
C GLN A 321 4.70 8.57 -11.30
N LEU A 322 3.79 9.24 -12.02
CA LEU A 322 2.46 8.70 -12.33
C LEU A 322 2.54 7.46 -13.23
N PHE A 323 3.38 7.51 -14.28
CA PHE A 323 3.59 6.37 -15.17
C PHE A 323 4.18 5.17 -14.42
N THR A 324 5.25 5.38 -13.65
CA THR A 324 5.87 4.34 -12.80
C THR A 324 4.83 3.73 -11.86
N PHE A 325 4.02 4.56 -11.20
CA PHE A 325 2.97 4.08 -10.30
C PHE A 325 1.95 3.18 -11.01
N ILE A 326 1.36 3.65 -12.11
CA ILE A 326 0.34 2.88 -12.85
C ILE A 326 0.94 1.58 -13.40
N GLN A 327 2.14 1.63 -13.98
CA GLN A 327 2.81 0.46 -14.54
C GLN A 327 3.01 -0.64 -13.49
N TYR A 328 3.62 -0.31 -12.36
CA TYR A 328 3.95 -1.29 -11.34
C TYR A 328 2.75 -1.71 -10.50
N ALA A 329 1.79 -0.80 -10.23
CA ALA A 329 0.53 -1.18 -9.59
C ALA A 329 -0.20 -2.25 -10.41
N ASN A 330 -0.29 -2.08 -11.74
CA ASN A 330 -0.91 -3.08 -12.62
C ASN A 330 -0.18 -4.43 -12.57
N ARG A 331 1.17 -4.41 -12.58
CA ARG A 331 1.96 -5.63 -12.45
C ARG A 331 1.66 -6.35 -11.14
N TYR A 332 1.72 -5.64 -10.02
CA TYR A 332 1.44 -6.21 -8.70
C TYR A 332 -0.02 -6.66 -8.54
N HIS A 333 -0.99 -6.01 -9.20
CA HIS A 333 -2.39 -6.48 -9.17
C HIS A 333 -2.57 -7.80 -9.91
N MET A 334 -2.00 -7.94 -11.12
CA MET A 334 -2.05 -9.20 -11.88
C MET A 334 -1.41 -10.34 -11.09
N ASP A 335 -0.22 -10.06 -10.57
CA ASP A 335 0.51 -10.97 -9.71
C ASP A 335 -0.44 -11.41 -8.56
N MET A 336 -1.12 -10.49 -7.86
CA MET A 336 -1.82 -10.81 -6.61
C MET A 336 -3.12 -11.57 -6.89
N LEU A 337 -3.78 -11.25 -8.00
CA LEU A 337 -4.93 -11.98 -8.50
C LEU A 337 -4.57 -13.40 -8.95
N ASP A 338 -3.42 -13.63 -9.58
CA ASP A 338 -2.92 -14.98 -9.85
C ASP A 338 -2.79 -15.78 -8.54
N TYR A 339 -2.13 -15.20 -7.52
CA TYR A 339 -2.00 -15.86 -6.22
C TYR A 339 -3.37 -16.21 -5.61
N ILE A 340 -4.27 -15.24 -5.51
CA ILE A 340 -5.57 -15.42 -4.84
C ILE A 340 -6.44 -16.41 -5.61
N SER A 341 -6.54 -16.28 -6.93
CA SER A 341 -7.33 -17.19 -7.77
C SER A 341 -6.80 -18.62 -7.69
N THR A 342 -5.49 -18.81 -7.84
CA THR A 342 -4.86 -20.14 -7.74
C THR A 342 -5.08 -20.77 -6.37
N GLN A 343 -4.99 -20.00 -5.26
CA GLN A 343 -5.28 -20.54 -3.93
C GLN A 343 -6.78 -20.83 -3.71
N ALA A 344 -7.67 -20.04 -4.31
CA ALA A 344 -9.11 -20.18 -4.12
C ALA A 344 -9.75 -21.28 -4.99
N THR A 345 -9.31 -21.43 -6.24
CA THR A 345 -9.93 -22.31 -7.25
C THR A 345 -9.00 -23.39 -7.79
N GLY A 346 -7.68 -23.26 -7.58
CA GLY A 346 -6.67 -24.10 -8.23
C GLY A 346 -6.26 -23.62 -9.63
N GLU A 347 -6.88 -22.55 -10.14
CA GLU A 347 -6.64 -22.02 -11.49
C GLU A 347 -6.35 -20.51 -11.44
N CYS A 348 -5.47 -20.05 -12.33
CA CYS A 348 -5.14 -18.64 -12.48
C CYS A 348 -6.25 -17.90 -13.25
N CYS A 349 -6.76 -16.79 -12.72
CA CYS A 349 -7.74 -15.96 -13.41
C CYS A 349 -7.11 -14.96 -14.41
N ILE A 350 -5.78 -14.88 -14.46
CA ILE A 350 -5.04 -13.97 -15.34
C ILE A 350 -4.58 -14.72 -16.59
N ASP A 351 -4.91 -14.18 -17.75
CA ASP A 351 -4.33 -14.65 -19.02
C ASP A 351 -2.95 -14.03 -19.18
N TRP A 352 -1.96 -14.64 -18.51
CA TRP A 352 -0.57 -14.21 -18.66
C TRP A 352 -0.15 -14.34 -20.12
N PRO A 353 0.45 -13.31 -20.74
CA PRO A 353 0.96 -13.42 -22.09
C PRO A 353 1.89 -14.63 -22.18
N GLN A 354 1.62 -15.53 -23.14
CA GLN A 354 2.43 -16.71 -23.35
C GLN A 354 3.89 -16.29 -23.59
N GLU A 355 4.77 -16.72 -22.69
CA GLU A 355 6.25 -16.64 -22.67
C GLU A 355 6.89 -15.65 -23.66
N TYR A 356 7.52 -14.60 -23.11
CA TYR A 356 8.57 -13.90 -23.86
C TYR A 356 9.67 -14.93 -24.23
N PRO A 357 10.18 -14.96 -25.47
CA PRO A 357 11.01 -16.06 -25.98
C PRO A 357 12.35 -16.35 -25.27
N ASP A 358 12.71 -15.67 -24.18
CA ASP A 358 14.05 -15.73 -23.59
C ASP A 358 14.10 -16.02 -22.08
N ASP A 359 12.99 -16.34 -21.41
CA ASP A 359 13.06 -16.82 -20.01
C ASP A 359 13.15 -18.36 -19.95
N PRO A 360 14.11 -18.94 -19.19
CA PRO A 360 14.20 -20.38 -18.99
C PRO A 360 13.00 -20.90 -18.16
N PRO A 361 12.66 -22.20 -18.27
CA PRO A 361 11.36 -22.72 -17.85
C PRO A 361 11.14 -22.62 -16.33
N ARG A 362 10.06 -21.90 -16.00
CA ARG A 362 9.15 -21.94 -14.82
C ARG A 362 9.55 -22.70 -13.56
#